data_AF-R4KAQ8-F1
#
_entry.id   AF-R4KAQ8-F1
#
_cell.length_a   1.000
_cell.length_b   1.000
_cell.length_c   1.000
_cell.angle_alpha   90.00
_cell.angle_beta   90.00
_cell.angle_gamma   90.00
#
_symmetry.space_group_name_H-M   'P 1'
#
loop_
_entity.id
_entity.type
_entity.pdbx_description
1 polymer ?
#
loop_
_entity_poly.entity_id
_entity_poly.type
_entity_poly.pdbx_seq_one_letter_code
_entity_poly.pdbx_strand_id
1 'polypeptide(L)'
;MKKLYSILNINRDDFSKYKIHFAYGSKPNDRLEPLREFQRGKFKEWQEGQNCKNFEREYILSLIFYGKDKWLFAGIYSSKECIKKPNEKRFEYDTELIDIGKDFIGEIVNYHKSFRSAYVYGEKYIDDFIVSED
;
A
#
# COMPACT_ATOMS: atom_id res chain seq x y z
N MET A 1 2.06 -3.54 21.76
CA MET A 1 1.37 -3.48 20.44
C MET A 1 0.90 -2.06 20.13
N LYS A 2 1.59 -1.36 19.23
CA LYS A 2 1.24 0.00 18.79
C LYS A 2 0.45 -0.04 17.47
N LYS A 3 -0.54 0.84 17.34
CA LYS A 3 -1.30 1.01 16.10
C LYS A 3 -0.46 1.74 15.06
N LEU A 4 -0.46 1.26 13.81
CA LEU A 4 0.35 1.85 12.74
C LEU A 4 0.01 3.34 12.56
N TYR A 5 -1.26 3.70 12.42
CA TYR A 5 -1.65 5.10 12.20
C TYR A 5 -1.15 6.06 13.30
N SER A 6 -1.07 5.57 14.54
CA SER A 6 -0.57 6.35 15.68
C SER A 6 0.95 6.55 15.59
N ILE A 7 1.69 5.57 15.08
CA ILE A 7 3.14 5.69 14.85
C ILE A 7 3.42 6.65 13.69
N LEU A 8 2.61 6.58 12.63
CA LEU A 8 2.74 7.43 11.46
C LEU A 8 2.15 8.84 11.66
N ASN A 9 1.61 9.15 12.85
CA ASN A 9 0.93 10.41 13.17
C ASN A 9 -0.22 10.77 12.20
N ILE A 10 -0.96 9.77 11.71
CA ILE A 10 -2.13 9.98 10.84
C ILE A 10 -3.35 10.25 11.71
N ASN A 11 -4.03 11.38 11.48
CA ASN A 11 -5.30 11.67 12.15
C ASN A 11 -6.41 10.73 11.63
N ARG A 12 -7.25 10.23 12.55
CA ARG A 12 -8.44 9.43 12.24
C ARG A 12 -9.38 10.12 11.26
N ASP A 13 -9.53 11.44 11.37
CA ASP A 13 -10.38 12.24 10.46
C ASP A 13 -9.88 12.21 9.01
N ASP A 14 -8.58 11.97 8.82
CA ASP A 14 -7.96 11.89 7.50
C ASP A 14 -8.01 10.49 6.89
N PHE A 15 -8.50 9.45 7.58
CA PHE A 15 -8.49 8.08 7.05
C PHE A 15 -9.18 7.94 5.70
N SER A 16 -10.21 8.74 5.44
CA SER A 16 -10.94 8.75 4.16
C SER A 16 -10.10 9.24 2.98
N LYS A 17 -9.01 9.97 3.23
CA LYS A 17 -8.03 10.42 2.23
C LYS A 17 -7.09 9.31 1.77
N TYR A 18 -7.11 8.15 2.42
CA TYR A 18 -6.20 7.04 2.13
C TYR A 18 -6.90 5.93 1.36
N LYS A 19 -6.24 5.43 0.32
CA LYS A 19 -6.44 4.09 -0.19
C LYS A 19 -5.38 3.19 0.45
N ILE A 20 -5.78 2.00 0.91
CA ILE A 20 -4.81 0.97 1.32
C ILE A 20 -4.58 0.04 0.15
N HIS A 21 -3.30 -0.21 -0.15
CA HIS A 21 -2.85 -1.16 -1.15
C HIS A 21 -2.18 -2.35 -0.47
N PHE A 22 -2.86 -3.49 -0.45
CA PHE A 22 -2.29 -4.79 -0.11
C PHE A 22 -1.62 -5.40 -1.35
N ALA A 23 -0.35 -5.08 -1.56
CA ALA A 23 0.43 -5.54 -2.69
C ALA A 23 0.82 -7.02 -2.54
N TYR A 24 0.39 -7.84 -3.48
CA TYR A 24 0.86 -9.21 -3.67
C TYR A 24 0.88 -9.51 -5.17
N GLY A 25 1.78 -10.39 -5.60
CA GLY A 25 1.90 -10.73 -7.02
C GLY A 25 0.63 -11.36 -7.58
N SER A 26 0.42 -11.13 -8.87
CA SER A 26 -0.81 -11.50 -9.58
C SER A 26 -0.97 -13.01 -9.80
N LYS A 27 0.14 -13.76 -9.74
CA LYS A 27 0.17 -15.21 -9.91
C LYS A 27 0.06 -15.90 -8.54
N PRO A 28 -0.78 -16.94 -8.39
CA PRO A 28 -0.93 -17.65 -7.11
C PRO A 28 0.39 -18.17 -6.52
N ASN A 29 1.33 -18.56 -7.39
CA ASN A 29 2.62 -19.11 -7.00
C ASN A 29 3.71 -18.04 -6.84
N ASP A 30 3.38 -16.76 -7.03
CA ASP A 30 4.35 -15.67 -6.97
C ASP A 30 3.83 -14.45 -6.21
N ARG A 31 3.35 -14.68 -4.98
CA ARG A 31 2.83 -13.60 -4.14
C ARG A 31 3.90 -12.59 -3.71
N LEU A 32 5.18 -12.98 -3.74
CA LEU A 32 6.32 -12.19 -3.31
C LEU A 32 6.90 -11.26 -4.40
N GLU A 33 6.30 -11.23 -5.59
CA GLU A 33 6.67 -10.30 -6.67
C GLU A 33 6.88 -8.85 -6.18
N PRO A 34 5.95 -8.23 -5.42
CA PRO A 34 6.11 -6.83 -5.01
C PRO A 34 7.23 -6.64 -3.99
N LEU A 35 7.50 -7.66 -3.16
CA LEU A 35 8.61 -7.65 -2.21
C LEU A 35 9.96 -7.63 -2.94
N ARG A 36 10.10 -8.40 -4.03
CA ARG A 36 11.31 -8.37 -4.85
C ARG A 36 11.50 -7.04 -5.56
N GLU A 37 10.43 -6.44 -6.07
CA GLU A 37 10.51 -5.10 -6.67
C GLU A 37 10.85 -4.03 -5.64
N PHE A 38 10.34 -4.14 -4.41
CA PHE A 38 10.74 -3.28 -3.30
C PHE A 38 12.23 -3.41 -2.96
N GLN A 39 12.74 -4.63 -2.84
CA GLN A 39 14.16 -4.90 -2.62
C GLN A 39 15.07 -4.38 -3.76
N ARG A 40 14.52 -4.23 -4.97
CA ARG A 40 15.21 -3.66 -6.14
C ARG A 40 15.09 -2.14 -6.24
N GLY A 41 14.36 -1.49 -5.34
CA GLY A 41 14.04 -0.06 -5.42
C GLY A 41 13.06 0.30 -6.54
N LYS A 42 12.27 -0.68 -7.02
CA LYS A 42 11.34 -0.55 -8.16
C LYS A 42 9.85 -0.68 -7.79
N PHE A 43 9.56 -0.69 -6.49
CA PHE A 43 8.18 -0.90 -6.03
C PHE A 43 7.24 0.23 -6.45
N LYS A 44 7.73 1.47 -6.52
CA LYS A 44 6.96 2.61 -7.00
C LYS A 44 6.44 2.36 -8.42
N GLU A 45 7.35 2.10 -9.35
CA GLU A 45 7.04 1.85 -10.76
C GLU A 45 6.13 0.61 -10.91
N TRP A 46 6.37 -0.42 -10.09
CA TRP A 46 5.51 -1.60 -10.07
C TRP A 46 4.09 -1.28 -9.59
N GLN A 47 3.95 -0.46 -8.55
CA GLN A 47 2.67 -0.06 -7.97
C GLN A 47 1.87 0.83 -8.93
N GLU A 48 2.53 1.74 -9.64
CA GLU A 48 1.90 2.73 -10.53
C GLU A 48 1.10 2.10 -11.68
N GLY A 49 1.53 0.93 -12.16
CA GLY A 49 0.86 0.20 -13.23
C GLY A 49 -0.40 -0.56 -12.77
N GLN A 50 -1.57 0.00 -13.00
CA GLN A 50 -2.86 -0.54 -12.54
C GLN A 50 -3.76 -1.05 -13.68
N ASN A 51 -4.63 -2.02 -13.39
CA ASN A 51 -5.64 -2.50 -14.36
C ASN A 51 -6.96 -1.72 -14.29
N CYS A 52 -7.20 -1.01 -13.18
CA CYS A 52 -8.36 -0.17 -12.93
C CYS A 52 -7.90 1.12 -12.23
N LYS A 53 -8.80 2.10 -12.07
CA LYS A 53 -8.53 3.27 -11.25
C LYS A 53 -8.59 2.92 -9.76
N ASN A 54 -7.49 2.40 -9.20
CA ASN A 54 -7.47 1.91 -7.83
C ASN A 54 -7.01 2.95 -6.79
N PHE A 55 -6.24 3.97 -7.19
CA PHE A 55 -5.69 5.00 -6.30
C PHE A 55 -6.42 6.34 -6.41
N GLU A 56 -7.75 6.30 -6.33
CA GLU A 56 -8.63 7.48 -6.44
C GLU A 56 -8.77 8.25 -5.11
N ARG A 57 -7.75 8.19 -4.27
CA ARG A 57 -7.63 8.90 -2.99
C ARG A 57 -6.33 9.69 -2.99
N GLU A 58 -6.26 10.71 -2.15
CA GLU A 58 -5.11 11.61 -2.05
C GLU A 58 -3.82 10.84 -1.71
N TYR A 59 -3.94 9.86 -0.81
CA TYR A 59 -2.82 9.05 -0.35
C TYR A 59 -3.03 7.55 -0.60
N ILE A 60 -1.92 6.84 -0.77
CA ILE A 60 -1.84 5.38 -0.89
C ILE A 60 -0.97 4.89 0.27
N LEU A 61 -1.56 4.14 1.20
CA LEU A 61 -0.83 3.40 2.24
C LEU A 61 -0.50 2.02 1.68
N SER A 62 0.79 1.77 1.41
CA SER A 62 1.24 0.57 0.72
C SER A 62 1.75 -0.49 1.69
N LEU A 63 1.16 -1.69 1.62
CA LEU A 63 1.49 -2.86 2.42
C LEU A 63 1.85 -4.03 1.51
N ILE A 64 3.08 -4.51 1.58
CA ILE A 64 3.57 -5.62 0.75
C ILE A 64 3.38 -6.93 1.50
N PHE A 65 2.86 -7.95 0.82
CA PHE A 65 2.74 -9.29 1.39
C PHE A 65 4.12 -9.83 1.79
N TYR A 66 4.29 -10.09 3.09
CA TYR A 66 5.52 -10.63 3.67
C TYR A 66 5.32 -12.07 4.14
N GLY A 67 4.15 -12.38 4.70
CA GLY A 67 3.79 -13.71 5.15
C GLY A 67 2.33 -13.80 5.61
N LYS A 68 1.94 -14.93 6.20
CA LYS A 68 0.60 -15.07 6.77
C LYS A 68 0.37 -13.99 7.82
N ASP A 69 -0.65 -13.17 7.60
CA ASP A 69 -1.04 -12.03 8.44
C ASP A 69 0.06 -10.99 8.69
N LYS A 70 1.15 -11.03 7.89
CA LYS A 70 2.30 -10.14 7.98
C LYS A 70 2.49 -9.38 6.68
N TRP A 71 2.63 -8.07 6.82
CA TRP A 71 2.79 -7.15 5.70
C TRP A 71 3.96 -6.22 5.98
N LEU A 72 4.79 -5.96 4.98
CA LEU A 72 5.85 -4.97 5.08
C LEU A 72 5.27 -3.59 4.71
N PHE A 73 5.47 -2.60 5.55
CA PHE A 73 5.08 -1.23 5.24
C PHE A 73 6.04 -0.63 4.20
N ALA A 74 5.51 -0.30 3.02
CA ALA A 74 6.28 0.16 1.86
C ALA A 74 6.22 1.68 1.65
N GLY A 75 5.65 2.40 2.61
CA GLY A 75 5.52 3.85 2.61
C GLY A 75 4.11 4.35 2.29
N ILE A 76 3.96 5.67 2.38
CA ILE A 76 2.78 6.40 1.94
C ILE A 76 3.14 7.20 0.69
N TYR A 77 2.29 7.11 -0.32
CA TYR A 77 2.48 7.81 -1.58
C TYR A 77 1.33 8.80 -1.78
N SER A 78 1.61 10.01 -2.25
CA SER A 78 0.57 10.86 -2.83
C SER A 78 0.20 10.36 -4.22
N SER A 79 -1.10 10.40 -4.56
CA SER A 79 -1.61 10.05 -5.89
C SER A 79 -1.88 11.35 -6.66
N LYS A 80 -1.02 11.69 -7.63
CA LYS A 80 -1.07 12.98 -8.33
C LYS A 80 -1.96 12.92 -9.55
N GLU A 81 -1.60 12.03 -10.48
CA GLU A 81 -2.28 11.89 -11.77
C GLU A 81 -2.54 10.43 -12.10
N CYS A 82 -3.56 10.21 -12.93
CA CYS A 82 -3.90 8.89 -13.46
C CYS A 82 -4.19 8.99 -14.95
N ILE A 83 -3.31 8.44 -15.76
CA ILE A 83 -3.48 8.39 -17.21
C ILE A 83 -3.89 6.99 -17.66
N LYS A 84 -4.83 6.92 -18.60
CA LYS A 84 -5.09 5.66 -19.31
C LYS A 84 -4.06 5.54 -20.43
N LYS A 85 -3.28 4.47 -20.45
CA LYS A 85 -2.28 4.27 -21.51
C LYS A 85 -2.99 4.14 -22.88
N PRO A 86 -2.60 4.91 -23.91
CA PRO A 86 -3.16 4.78 -25.25
C PRO A 86 -3.05 3.33 -25.74
N ASN A 87 -4.13 2.79 -26.32
CA ASN A 87 -4.19 1.43 -26.85
C ASN A 87 -4.00 0.29 -25.82
N GLU A 88 -3.96 0.59 -24.53
CA GLU A 88 -3.90 -0.42 -23.46
C GLU A 88 -5.16 -0.39 -22.57
N LYS A 89 -5.48 -1.54 -21.96
CA LYS A 89 -6.51 -1.64 -20.91
C LYS A 89 -5.91 -1.37 -19.51
N ARG A 90 -4.87 -0.52 -19.43
CA ARG A 90 -4.14 -0.22 -18.19
C ARG A 90 -4.14 1.28 -17.89
N PHE A 91 -4.01 1.56 -16.61
CA PHE A 91 -3.84 2.89 -16.06
C PHE A 91 -2.42 3.00 -15.50
N GLU A 92 -1.81 4.15 -15.67
CA GLU A 92 -0.57 4.53 -15.01
C GLU A 92 -0.88 5.66 -14.03
N TYR A 93 -0.39 5.53 -12.82
CA TYR A 93 -0.41 6.60 -11.85
C TYR A 93 0.94 7.31 -11.78
N ASP A 94 0.92 8.62 -11.57
CA ASP A 94 2.09 9.33 -11.04
C ASP A 94 1.93 9.45 -9.53
N THR A 95 2.86 8.83 -8.81
CA THR A 95 2.86 8.82 -7.36
C THR A 95 4.16 9.42 -6.81
N GLU A 96 4.12 9.92 -5.58
CA GLU A 96 5.32 10.41 -4.90
C GLU A 96 5.36 9.89 -3.47
N LEU A 97 6.47 9.25 -3.08
CA LEU A 97 6.69 8.86 -1.69
C LEU A 97 6.79 10.11 -0.83
N ILE A 98 5.90 10.26 0.14
CA ILE A 98 5.88 11.41 1.04
C ILE A 98 6.60 11.10 2.35
N ASP A 99 6.95 12.15 3.11
CA ASP A 99 7.72 12.00 4.35
C ASP A 99 6.93 11.35 5.50
N ILE A 100 5.60 11.28 5.41
CA ILE A 100 4.76 10.63 6.43
C ILE A 100 5.17 9.17 6.57
N GLY A 101 5.73 8.84 7.73
CA GLY A 101 6.06 7.46 8.07
C GLY A 101 7.30 6.91 7.37
N LYS A 102 8.07 7.73 6.64
CA LYS A 102 9.19 7.29 5.82
C LYS A 102 10.25 6.50 6.60
N ASP A 103 10.49 6.86 7.86
CA ASP A 103 11.43 6.17 8.75
C ASP A 103 10.97 4.75 9.16
N PHE A 104 9.69 4.44 8.97
CA PHE A 104 9.11 3.12 9.27
C PHE A 104 9.01 2.22 8.05
N ILE A 105 9.50 2.67 6.88
CA ILE A 105 9.52 1.83 5.68
C ILE A 105 10.36 0.58 5.95
N GLY A 106 9.77 -0.60 5.72
CA GLY A 106 10.37 -1.89 6.03
C GLY A 106 9.80 -2.57 7.28
N GLU A 107 9.10 -1.83 8.15
CA GLU A 107 8.49 -2.37 9.35
C GLU A 107 7.41 -3.41 9.05
N ILE A 108 7.32 -4.44 9.90
CA ILE A 108 6.32 -5.50 9.76
C ILE A 108 5.03 -5.12 10.48
N VAL A 109 3.97 -5.00 9.71
CA VAL A 109 2.60 -4.76 10.13
C VAL A 109 1.84 -6.09 10.19
N ASN A 110 1.28 -6.40 11.36
CA ASN A 110 0.38 -7.52 11.56
C ASN A 110 -1.06 -7.10 11.20
N TYR A 111 -1.67 -7.86 10.29
CA TYR A 111 -3.07 -7.68 9.92
C TYR A 111 -3.65 -8.95 9.29
N HIS A 112 -4.75 -9.44 9.88
CA HIS A 112 -5.50 -10.56 9.32
C HIS A 112 -6.45 -10.09 8.21
N LYS A 113 -6.07 -10.34 6.96
CA LYS A 113 -6.86 -9.96 5.79
C LYS A 113 -7.87 -11.07 5.43
N SER A 114 -9.12 -10.88 5.82
CA SER A 114 -10.23 -11.82 5.59
C SER A 114 -11.00 -11.60 4.27
N PHE A 115 -10.60 -10.63 3.45
CA PHE A 115 -11.27 -10.27 2.20
C PHE A 115 -10.35 -10.39 0.98
N ARG A 116 -10.95 -10.51 -0.21
CA ARG A 116 -10.22 -10.70 -1.47
C ARG A 116 -9.59 -9.42 -2.03
N SER A 117 -10.25 -8.27 -1.90
CA SER A 117 -9.79 -7.02 -2.54
C SER A 117 -8.36 -6.64 -2.10
N ALA A 118 -7.50 -6.26 -3.05
CA ALA A 118 -6.17 -5.71 -2.75
C ALA A 118 -6.20 -4.21 -2.44
N TYR A 119 -7.26 -3.52 -2.88
CA TYR A 119 -7.39 -2.08 -2.76
C TYR A 119 -8.63 -1.77 -1.94
N VAL A 120 -8.46 -1.12 -0.79
CA VAL A 120 -9.56 -0.82 0.13
C VAL A 120 -9.48 0.61 0.64
N TYR A 121 -10.58 1.10 1.22
CA TYR A 121 -10.67 2.45 1.75
C TYR A 121 -10.11 2.53 3.17
N GLY A 122 -9.34 3.60 3.44
CA GLY A 122 -8.59 3.77 4.69
C GLY A 122 -9.49 3.80 5.92
N GLU A 123 -10.63 4.48 5.82
CA GLU A 123 -11.61 4.64 6.90
C GLU A 123 -12.18 3.32 7.42
N LYS A 124 -12.04 2.23 6.67
CA LYS A 124 -12.52 0.91 7.07
C LYS A 124 -11.50 0.06 7.82
N TYR A 125 -10.20 0.31 7.65
CA TYR A 125 -9.18 -0.69 8.01
C TYR A 125 -7.89 -0.11 8.63
N ILE A 126 -7.59 1.18 8.48
CA ILE A 126 -6.34 1.77 9.00
C ILE A 126 -6.20 1.56 10.52
N ASP A 127 -7.30 1.63 11.27
CA ASP A 127 -7.31 1.45 12.72
C ASP A 127 -6.97 0.02 13.15
N ASP A 128 -6.99 -0.96 12.26
CA ASP A 128 -6.75 -2.37 12.61
C ASP A 128 -5.27 -2.77 12.53
N PHE A 129 -4.41 -1.95 11.92
CA PHE A 129 -3.01 -2.27 11.69
C PHE A 129 -2.16 -2.15 12.95
N ILE A 130 -1.40 -3.20 13.26
CA ILE A 130 -0.53 -3.27 14.43
C ILE A 130 0.91 -3.48 13.97
N VAL A 131 1.83 -2.64 14.42
CA VAL A 131 3.26 -2.84 14.14
C VAL A 131 3.80 -3.95 15.06
N SER A 132 4.55 -4.90 14.49
CA SER A 132 5.23 -5.95 15.25
C SER A 132 6.23 -5.31 16.19
N GLU A 133 6.24 -5.77 17.43
CA GLU A 133 7.34 -5.48 18.35
C GLU A 133 8.31 -6.66 18.23
N ASP A 134 9.59 -6.36 17.98
CA ASP A 134 10.68 -7.35 18.04
C ASP A 134 10.91 -7.85 19.46
#